data_AF-A0A920AHE0-F1
#
_entry.id   AF-A0A920AHE0-F1
#
_cell.length_a   1.000
_cell.length_b   1.000
_cell.length_c   1.000
_cell.angle_alpha   90.00
_cell.angle_beta   90.00
_cell.angle_gamma   90.00
#
_symmetry.space_group_name_H-M   'P 1'
#
loop_
_entity.id
_entity.type
_entity.pdbx_description
1 polymer ?
#
loop_
_entity_poly.entity_id
_entity_poly.type
_entity_poly.pdbx_seq_one_letter_code
_entity_poly.pdbx_strand_id
1 'polypeptide(L)'
;MPMPTEKSIEGIPAILSGIPALADKPYILSQYGSQKGNSIASLLSQQGYDCSFYHGGHPGTMGFDAYAEMANFDSYIDLSTYPDKEKDYDGKWGIFDEPFLQFYKAELDAKQAPFFSAFFNLSSHHPYTIPEQYKDTFEKGPLAIHEVLATVILHCNSF
;
A
#
# COMPACT_ATOMS: atom_id res chain seq x y z
N MET A 1 3.84 6.60 26.82
CA MET A 1 4.50 5.51 26.07
C MET A 1 3.75 5.39 24.76
N PRO A 2 4.43 5.35 23.59
CA PRO A 2 3.73 5.14 22.32
C PRO A 2 2.99 3.79 22.34
N MET A 3 1.80 3.75 21.75
CA MET A 3 1.01 2.52 21.68
C MET A 3 1.55 1.60 20.58
N PRO A 4 1.28 0.29 20.63
CA PRO A 4 1.58 -0.59 19.51
C PRO A 4 0.85 -0.11 18.26
N THR A 5 1.55 -0.12 17.13
CA THR A 5 0.92 0.03 15.80
C THR A 5 0.20 -1.27 15.49
N GLU A 6 -1.13 -1.26 15.47
CA GLU A 6 -1.92 -2.47 15.25
C GLU A 6 -2.59 -2.49 13.88
N LYS A 7 -2.74 -1.32 13.25
CA LYS A 7 -3.48 -1.16 11.98
C LYS A 7 -2.64 -0.45 10.94
N SER A 8 -2.92 -0.73 9.66
CA SER A 8 -2.23 -0.12 8.51
C SER A 8 -2.25 1.41 8.53
N ILE A 9 -3.36 2.00 8.98
CA ILE A 9 -3.55 3.45 9.12
C ILE A 9 -2.56 4.11 10.11
N GLU A 10 -1.96 3.34 11.01
CA GLU A 10 -0.93 3.79 11.95
C GLU A 10 0.48 3.44 11.43
N GLY A 11 0.62 2.31 10.72
CA GLY A 11 1.91 1.83 10.21
C GLY A 11 2.48 2.68 9.09
N ILE A 12 1.63 3.15 8.18
CA ILE A 12 2.03 3.98 7.05
C ILE A 12 2.70 5.30 7.51
N PRO A 13 2.09 6.11 8.41
CA PRO A 13 2.76 7.27 8.99
C PRO A 13 4.02 6.94 9.80
N ALA A 14 4.05 5.79 10.47
CA ALA A 14 5.22 5.38 11.25
C ALA A 14 6.44 5.12 10.37
N ILE A 15 6.25 4.44 9.23
CA ILE A 15 7.32 4.12 8.29
C ILE A 15 7.72 5.35 7.46
N LEU A 16 6.74 6.08 6.93
CA LEU A 16 6.99 7.12 5.92
C LEU A 16 7.22 8.51 6.52
N SER A 17 6.77 8.76 7.76
CA SER A 17 6.96 10.04 8.46
C SER A 17 7.64 9.91 9.83
N GLY A 18 7.96 8.70 10.29
CA GLY A 18 8.51 8.50 11.63
C GLY A 18 7.53 8.82 12.75
N ILE A 19 6.22 8.83 12.47
CA ILE A 19 5.17 9.16 13.45
C ILE A 19 4.54 7.85 13.94
N PRO A 20 4.92 7.34 15.13
CA PRO A 20 4.34 6.10 15.66
C PRO A 20 2.86 6.31 16.07
N ALA A 21 2.19 5.25 16.52
CA ALA A 21 0.88 5.39 17.15
C ALA A 21 1.00 6.23 18.45
N LEU A 22 0.50 7.47 18.41
CA LEU A 22 0.61 8.45 19.50
C LEU A 22 -0.63 8.48 20.42
N ALA A 23 -1.79 8.05 19.92
CA ALA A 23 -3.07 8.12 20.62
C ALA A 23 -4.05 7.07 20.07
N ASP A 24 -5.17 6.87 20.75
CA ASP A 24 -6.24 5.94 20.33
C ASP A 24 -6.81 6.27 18.95
N LYS A 25 -6.75 7.55 18.55
CA LYS A 25 -7.15 8.00 17.22
C LYS A 25 -5.94 7.98 16.29
N PRO A 26 -5.98 7.26 15.15
CA PRO A 26 -4.90 7.25 14.18
C PRO A 26 -4.51 8.66 13.72
N TYR A 27 -3.22 8.87 13.47
CA TYR A 27 -2.67 10.17 13.07
C TYR A 27 -3.41 10.77 11.87
N ILE A 28 -3.61 9.97 10.82
CA ILE A 28 -4.31 10.36 9.57
C ILE A 28 -5.71 10.91 9.85
N LEU A 29 -6.42 10.35 10.85
CA LEU A 29 -7.78 10.78 11.20
C LEU A 29 -7.81 11.88 12.27
N SER A 30 -6.67 12.20 12.88
CA SER A 30 -6.58 13.18 13.95
C SER A 30 -6.64 14.62 13.42
N GLN A 31 -6.77 15.60 14.32
CA GLN A 31 -6.62 17.02 13.97
C GLN A 31 -5.24 17.37 13.42
N TYR A 32 -4.26 16.48 13.59
CA TYR A 32 -2.90 16.63 13.07
C TYR A 32 -2.71 15.98 11.70
N GLY A 33 -3.66 15.15 11.24
CA GLY A 33 -3.57 14.43 9.96
C GLY A 33 -3.59 15.32 8.72
N SER A 34 -3.90 16.61 8.88
CA SER A 34 -3.81 17.63 7.82
C SER A 34 -2.61 18.56 7.99
N GLN A 35 -1.80 18.41 9.05
CA GLN A 35 -0.63 19.22 9.24
C GLN A 35 0.51 18.71 8.36
N LYS A 36 0.98 19.58 7.47
CA LYS A 36 2.17 19.32 6.66
C LYS A 36 3.36 19.19 7.60
N GLY A 37 3.97 18.02 7.60
CA GLY A 37 5.17 17.69 8.37
C GLY A 37 6.21 17.04 7.48
N ASN A 38 7.39 16.76 8.05
CA ASN A 38 8.42 16.04 7.32
C ASN A 38 8.03 14.56 7.17
N SER A 39 8.06 14.08 5.93
CA SER A 39 8.05 12.69 5.54
C SER A 39 9.31 12.38 4.72
N ILE A 40 9.61 11.10 4.51
CA ILE A 40 10.69 10.70 3.60
C ILE A 40 10.47 11.26 2.18
N ALA A 41 9.24 11.24 1.67
CA ALA A 41 8.90 11.80 0.37
C ALA A 41 9.18 13.31 0.33
N SER A 42 8.69 14.08 1.31
CA SER A 42 8.91 15.53 1.38
C SER A 42 10.39 15.92 1.43
N LEU A 43 11.24 15.10 2.05
CA LEU A 43 12.68 15.34 2.15
C LEU A 43 13.40 14.96 0.86
N LEU A 44 13.01 13.86 0.22
CA LEU A 44 13.61 13.38 -1.02
C LEU A 44 13.18 14.22 -2.24
N SER A 45 11.93 14.71 -2.29
CA SER A 45 11.48 15.64 -3.33
C SER A 45 12.31 16.93 -3.32
N GLN A 46 12.75 17.42 -2.15
CA GLN A 46 13.69 18.55 -2.06
C GLN A 46 15.08 18.25 -2.64
N GLN A 47 15.44 16.97 -2.76
CA GLN A 47 16.67 16.50 -3.41
C GLN A 47 16.45 16.11 -4.88
N GLY A 48 15.29 16.42 -5.45
CA GLY A 48 14.96 16.16 -6.86
C GLY A 48 14.50 14.72 -7.15
N TYR A 49 14.08 13.96 -6.14
CA TYR A 49 13.48 12.64 -6.35
C TYR A 49 12.01 12.78 -6.72
N ASP A 50 11.57 12.00 -7.70
CA ASP A 50 10.15 11.76 -7.94
C ASP A 50 9.65 10.69 -6.95
N CYS A 51 8.70 11.07 -6.09
CA CYS A 51 8.19 10.24 -5.01
C CYS A 51 6.76 9.74 -5.31
N SER A 52 6.56 8.42 -5.38
CA SER A 52 5.23 7.83 -5.61
C SER A 52 4.78 6.85 -4.52
N PHE A 53 3.47 6.75 -4.28
CA PHE A 53 2.87 5.78 -3.36
C PHE A 53 1.77 4.98 -4.07
N TYR A 54 1.90 3.66 -4.06
CA TYR A 54 0.99 2.72 -4.72
C TYR A 54 0.16 1.95 -3.70
N HIS A 55 -1.15 1.94 -3.87
CA HIS A 55 -2.07 1.12 -3.09
C HIS A 55 -3.27 0.70 -3.95
N GLY A 56 -3.37 -0.60 -4.28
CA GLY A 56 -4.38 -1.12 -5.22
C GLY A 56 -5.83 -1.13 -4.71
N GLY A 57 -6.12 -0.50 -3.58
CA GLY A 57 -7.46 -0.37 -3.01
C GLY A 57 -8.26 0.79 -3.61
N HIS A 58 -9.52 0.92 -3.18
CA HIS A 58 -10.37 2.05 -3.58
C HIS A 58 -9.83 3.40 -3.07
N PRO A 59 -10.04 4.51 -3.81
CA PRO A 59 -9.75 5.86 -3.32
C PRO A 59 -10.38 6.11 -1.94
N GLY A 60 -9.68 6.85 -1.07
CA GLY A 60 -10.13 7.10 0.31
C GLY A 60 -9.97 5.93 1.29
N THR A 61 -9.48 4.76 0.85
CA THR A 61 -9.20 3.64 1.76
C THR A 61 -8.28 4.08 2.88
N MET A 62 -8.81 4.07 4.11
CA MET A 62 -8.13 4.50 5.34
C MET A 62 -7.53 5.94 5.30
N GLY A 63 -7.89 6.76 4.30
CA GLY A 63 -7.33 8.09 4.09
C GLY A 63 -5.89 8.10 3.56
N PHE A 64 -5.44 7.03 2.88
CA PHE A 64 -4.08 6.96 2.34
C PHE A 64 -3.79 7.97 1.23
N ASP A 65 -4.80 8.31 0.43
CA ASP A 65 -4.76 9.39 -0.56
C ASP A 65 -4.47 10.75 0.09
N ALA A 66 -5.26 11.10 1.11
CA ALA A 66 -5.08 12.33 1.87
C ALA A 66 -3.72 12.36 2.59
N TYR A 67 -3.29 11.22 3.14
CA TYR A 67 -1.96 11.10 3.74
C TYR A 67 -0.85 11.27 2.70
N ALA A 68 -0.97 10.68 1.51
CA ALA A 68 0.04 10.80 0.45
C ALA A 68 0.24 12.26 0.03
N GLU A 69 -0.86 13.00 -0.15
CA GLU A 69 -0.83 14.43 -0.43
C GLU A 69 -0.18 15.22 0.72
N MET A 70 -0.60 14.97 1.97
CA MET A 70 -0.04 15.62 3.15
C MET A 70 1.46 15.33 3.32
N ALA A 71 1.89 14.10 3.02
CA ALA A 71 3.27 13.64 3.06
C ALA A 71 4.07 14.06 1.83
N ASN A 72 3.51 14.84 0.90
CA ASN A 72 4.21 15.37 -0.27
C ASN A 72 4.76 14.27 -1.20
N PHE A 73 3.98 13.22 -1.44
CA PHE A 73 4.21 12.36 -2.59
C PHE A 73 3.78 13.08 -3.87
N ASP A 74 4.58 12.96 -4.93
CA ASP A 74 4.30 13.52 -6.25
C ASP A 74 3.17 12.75 -6.96
N SER A 75 2.97 11.48 -6.62
CA SER A 75 1.89 10.66 -7.18
C SER A 75 1.36 9.64 -6.18
N TYR A 76 0.03 9.50 -6.14
CA TYR A 76 -0.68 8.42 -5.45
C TYR A 76 -1.44 7.60 -6.48
N ILE A 77 -1.16 6.30 -6.54
CA ILE A 77 -1.71 5.38 -7.53
C ILE A 77 -2.61 4.40 -6.81
N ASP A 78 -3.88 4.35 -7.24
CA ASP A 78 -4.90 3.49 -6.68
C ASP A 78 -5.70 2.73 -7.75
N LEU A 79 -6.70 1.97 -7.31
CA LEU A 79 -7.58 1.19 -8.20
C LEU A 79 -8.21 2.03 -9.33
N SER A 80 -8.48 3.32 -9.12
CA SER A 80 -9.10 4.17 -10.14
C SER A 80 -8.19 4.42 -11.34
N THR A 81 -6.87 4.35 -11.12
CA THR A 81 -5.82 4.56 -12.13
C THR A 81 -5.33 3.26 -12.78
N TYR A 82 -5.74 2.10 -12.24
CA TYR A 82 -5.31 0.80 -12.74
C TYR A 82 -6.05 0.41 -14.05
N PRO A 83 -5.33 0.05 -15.12
CA PRO A 83 -5.93 -0.14 -16.45
C PRO A 83 -6.83 -1.38 -16.55
N ASP A 84 -6.45 -2.50 -15.95
CA ASP A 84 -7.12 -3.80 -16.11
C ASP A 84 -8.03 -4.17 -14.92
N LYS A 85 -8.63 -3.15 -14.27
CA LYS A 85 -9.33 -3.32 -12.99
C LYS A 85 -10.44 -4.37 -13.01
N GLU A 86 -11.21 -4.47 -14.09
CA GLU A 86 -12.32 -5.43 -14.17
C GLU A 86 -11.84 -6.89 -14.16
N LYS A 87 -10.61 -7.13 -14.64
CA LYS A 87 -10.00 -8.45 -14.72
C LYS A 87 -9.37 -8.84 -13.38
N ASP A 88 -8.67 -7.90 -12.75
CA ASP A 88 -7.77 -8.18 -11.64
C ASP A 88 -8.35 -7.77 -10.26
N TYR A 89 -9.60 -7.29 -10.22
CA TYR A 89 -10.30 -6.96 -8.99
C TYR A 89 -10.64 -8.20 -8.16
N ASP A 90 -10.39 -8.14 -6.86
CA ASP A 90 -10.65 -9.22 -5.89
C ASP A 90 -12.15 -9.40 -5.55
N GLY A 91 -13.01 -8.56 -6.11
CA GLY A 91 -14.45 -8.54 -5.87
C GLY A 91 -14.86 -7.76 -4.62
N LYS A 92 -13.93 -7.16 -3.86
CA LYS A 92 -14.23 -6.54 -2.57
C LYS A 92 -13.39 -5.31 -2.20
N TRP A 93 -12.07 -5.41 -2.17
CA TRP A 93 -11.19 -4.37 -1.65
C TRP A 93 -10.40 -3.65 -2.74
N GLY A 94 -9.97 -4.36 -3.78
CA GLY A 94 -9.02 -3.80 -4.73
C GLY A 94 -8.43 -4.81 -5.70
N ILE A 95 -7.33 -4.44 -6.32
CA ILE A 95 -6.59 -5.29 -7.27
C ILE A 95 -5.77 -6.32 -6.49
N PHE A 96 -5.75 -7.57 -6.98
CA PHE A 96 -4.85 -8.59 -6.44
C PHE A 96 -3.38 -8.13 -6.45
N ASP A 97 -2.60 -8.57 -5.47
CA ASP A 97 -1.24 -8.05 -5.25
C ASP A 97 -0.30 -8.35 -6.43
N GLU A 98 -0.41 -9.52 -7.07
CA GLU A 98 0.43 -9.90 -8.22
C GLU A 98 0.29 -8.96 -9.41
N PRO A 99 -0.90 -8.79 -10.03
CA PRO A 99 -1.04 -7.91 -11.17
C PRO A 99 -0.70 -6.46 -10.81
N PHE A 100 -1.03 -6.01 -9.60
CA PHE A 100 -0.69 -4.67 -9.15
C PHE A 100 0.82 -4.47 -8.94
N LEU A 101 1.54 -5.48 -8.44
CA LEU A 101 3.00 -5.49 -8.36
C LEU A 101 3.65 -5.48 -9.76
N GLN A 102 3.13 -6.25 -10.71
CA GLN A 102 3.65 -6.23 -12.09
C GLN A 102 3.44 -4.88 -12.77
N PHE A 103 2.27 -4.25 -12.56
CA PHE A 103 2.02 -2.88 -12.99
C PHE A 103 2.96 -1.88 -12.32
N TYR A 104 3.11 -1.97 -11.00
CA TYR A 104 4.05 -1.15 -10.23
C TYR A 104 5.48 -1.27 -10.76
N LYS A 105 5.94 -2.49 -11.04
CA LYS A 105 7.25 -2.75 -11.64
C LYS A 105 7.40 -2.06 -13.00
N ALA A 106 6.43 -2.23 -13.89
CA ALA A 106 6.47 -1.65 -15.22
C ALA A 106 6.53 -0.11 -15.18
N GLU A 107 5.77 0.51 -14.28
CA GLU A 107 5.80 1.96 -14.05
C GLU A 107 7.18 2.42 -13.54
N LEU A 108 7.80 1.66 -12.62
CA LEU A 108 9.14 1.98 -12.13
C LEU A 108 10.23 1.77 -13.18
N ASP A 109 10.15 0.72 -14.01
CA ASP A 109 11.09 0.47 -15.10
C ASP A 109 11.07 1.59 -16.15
N ALA A 110 9.93 2.24 -16.34
CA ALA A 110 9.76 3.39 -17.24
C ALA A 110 10.17 4.74 -16.60
N LYS A 111 10.39 4.77 -15.29
CA LYS A 111 10.62 5.99 -14.52
C LYS A 111 12.07 6.45 -14.62
N GLN A 112 12.28 7.76 -14.75
CA GLN A 112 13.63 8.33 -14.72
C GLN A 112 14.13 8.43 -13.28
N ALA A 113 15.35 7.95 -13.02
CA ALA A 113 16.01 8.11 -11.74
C ALA A 113 16.53 9.56 -11.55
N PRO A 114 16.58 10.08 -10.30
CA PRO A 114 16.26 9.38 -9.05
C PRO A 114 14.77 9.38 -8.73
N PHE A 115 14.28 8.29 -8.13
CA PHE A 115 12.92 8.18 -7.62
C PHE A 115 12.90 7.45 -6.27
N PHE A 116 11.86 7.73 -5.50
CA PHE A 116 11.49 6.96 -4.32
C PHE A 116 10.07 6.45 -4.52
N SER A 117 9.80 5.20 -4.12
CA SER A 117 8.45 4.68 -4.22
C SER A 117 8.10 3.76 -3.08
N ALA A 118 6.87 3.89 -2.60
CA ALA A 118 6.28 3.07 -1.57
C ALA A 118 5.15 2.23 -2.18
N PHE A 119 5.04 0.98 -1.75
CA PHE A 119 3.98 0.06 -2.17
C PHE A 119 3.30 -0.53 -0.94
N PHE A 120 1.96 -0.46 -0.89
CA PHE A 120 1.17 -1.06 0.18
C PHE A 120 0.17 -2.06 -0.38
N ASN A 121 0.43 -3.34 -0.11
CA ASN A 121 -0.30 -4.49 -0.62
C ASN A 121 -1.64 -4.70 0.12
N LEU A 122 -2.53 -5.52 -0.44
CA LEU A 122 -3.92 -5.62 -0.02
C LEU A 122 -4.43 -7.05 0.18
N SER A 123 -3.92 -8.01 -0.58
CA SER A 123 -4.54 -9.34 -0.74
C SER A 123 -4.65 -10.14 0.55
N SER A 124 -3.75 -9.91 1.52
CA SER A 124 -3.80 -10.54 2.85
C SER A 124 -4.89 -9.96 3.78
N HIS A 125 -6.00 -9.43 3.24
CA HIS A 125 -7.14 -8.91 3.97
C HIS A 125 -8.34 -9.85 3.89
N HIS A 126 -9.10 -9.97 4.99
CA HIS A 126 -10.31 -10.80 5.02
C HIS A 126 -11.32 -10.36 3.92
N PRO A 127 -11.90 -11.27 3.12
CA PRO A 127 -12.08 -12.71 3.35
C PRO A 127 -10.94 -13.60 2.83
N TYR A 128 -9.76 -13.03 2.53
CA TYR A 128 -8.60 -13.77 2.02
C TYR A 128 -8.91 -14.43 0.66
N THR A 129 -9.47 -13.63 -0.26
CA THR A 129 -9.78 -14.09 -1.61
C THR A 129 -8.49 -14.51 -2.32
N ILE A 130 -8.49 -15.71 -2.89
CA ILE A 130 -7.35 -16.26 -3.64
C ILE A 130 -7.69 -16.16 -5.14
N PRO A 131 -6.76 -15.65 -5.97
CA PRO A 131 -6.94 -15.66 -7.42
C PRO A 131 -7.20 -17.08 -7.94
N GLU A 132 -8.10 -17.23 -8.91
CA GLU A 132 -8.55 -18.55 -9.40
C GLU A 132 -7.38 -19.48 -9.77
N GLN A 133 -6.34 -18.94 -10.40
CA GLN A 133 -5.17 -19.67 -10.85
C GLN A 133 -4.33 -20.30 -9.72
N TYR A 134 -4.50 -19.83 -8.48
CA TYR A 134 -3.79 -20.34 -7.31
C TYR A 134 -4.66 -21.17 -6.37
N LYS A 135 -5.94 -21.39 -6.71
CA LYS A 135 -6.80 -22.25 -5.89
C LYS A 135 -6.18 -23.65 -5.76
N ASP A 136 -6.18 -24.15 -4.53
CA ASP A 136 -5.65 -25.48 -4.17
C ASP A 136 -4.16 -25.69 -4.56
N THR A 137 -3.42 -24.61 -4.82
CA THR A 137 -1.98 -24.66 -5.11
C THR A 137 -1.13 -24.70 -3.85
N PHE A 138 -1.60 -24.04 -2.78
CA PHE A 138 -0.87 -23.89 -1.52
C PHE A 138 -1.50 -24.72 -0.42
N GLU A 139 -0.67 -25.16 0.53
CA GLU A 139 -1.17 -25.90 1.69
C GLU A 139 -2.06 -25.00 2.55
N LYS A 140 -3.23 -25.53 2.90
CA LYS A 140 -4.14 -24.88 3.84
C LYS A 140 -3.59 -25.05 5.25
N GLY A 141 -3.19 -23.94 5.85
CA GLY A 141 -2.79 -23.92 7.26
C GLY A 141 -3.99 -23.82 8.21
N PRO A 142 -3.77 -23.81 9.54
CA PRO A 142 -4.85 -23.76 10.53
C PRO A 142 -5.64 -22.44 10.53
N LEU A 143 -5.13 -21.38 9.90
CA LEU A 143 -5.79 -20.09 9.77
C LEU A 143 -6.11 -19.83 8.29
N ALA A 144 -7.28 -19.23 8.04
CA ALA A 144 -7.73 -18.89 6.69
C ALA A 144 -6.76 -17.97 5.92
N ILE A 145 -5.96 -17.18 6.64
CA ILE A 145 -4.97 -16.27 6.05
C ILE A 145 -3.72 -17.00 5.49
N HIS A 146 -3.43 -18.23 5.91
CA HIS A 146 -2.16 -18.88 5.55
C HIS A 146 -2.03 -19.14 4.05
N GLU A 147 -3.12 -19.52 3.39
CA GLU A 147 -3.12 -19.82 1.96
C GLU A 147 -2.87 -18.54 1.14
N VAL A 148 -3.49 -17.40 1.51
CA VAL A 148 -3.25 -16.12 0.83
C VAL A 148 -1.87 -15.52 1.14
N LEU A 149 -1.28 -15.79 2.30
CA LEU A 149 0.10 -15.36 2.56
C LEU A 149 1.09 -16.04 1.61
N ALA A 150 0.86 -17.32 1.28
CA ALA A 150 1.71 -18.03 0.35
C ALA A 150 1.66 -17.42 -1.06
N THR A 151 0.47 -16.97 -1.51
CA THR A 151 0.36 -16.24 -2.79
C THR A 151 1.17 -14.94 -2.75
N VAL A 152 0.99 -14.11 -1.70
CA VAL A 152 1.70 -12.83 -1.56
C VAL A 152 3.22 -13.02 -1.56
N ILE A 153 3.72 -14.03 -0.83
CA ILE A 153 5.17 -14.33 -0.77
C ILE A 153 5.72 -14.75 -2.14
N LEU A 154 4.95 -15.55 -2.91
CA LEU A 154 5.36 -15.95 -4.27
C LEU A 154 5.59 -14.71 -5.15
N HIS A 155 4.73 -13.69 -5.05
CA HIS A 155 4.77 -12.50 -5.89
C HIS A 155 5.94 -11.57 -5.52
N CYS A 156 6.25 -11.43 -4.23
CA CYS A 156 7.43 -10.67 -3.79
C CYS A 156 8.76 -11.24 -4.32
N ASN A 157 8.85 -12.56 -4.51
CA ASN A 157 10.05 -13.20 -5.09
C ASN A 157 10.15 -13.05 -6.61
N SER A 158 9.08 -12.60 -7.27
CA SER A 158 8.99 -12.45 -8.72
C SER A 158 9.08 -10.99 -9.17
N PHE A 159 9.29 -10.06 -8.23
CA PHE A 159 9.45 -8.63 -8.44
C PHE A 159 10.91 -8.24 -8.69
#